data_AF-A0A4V1ZBA8-F1
#
_entry.id   AF-A0A4V1ZBA8-F1
#
_cell.length_a   1.000
_cell.length_b   1.000
_cell.length_c   1.000
_cell.angle_alpha   90.00
_cell.angle_beta   90.00
_cell.angle_gamma   90.00
#
_symmetry.space_group_name_H-M   'P 1'
#
loop_
_entity.id
_entity.type
_entity.pdbx_description
1 polymer ?
#
loop_
_entity_poly.entity_id
_entity_poly.type
_entity_poly.pdbx_seq_one_letter_code
_entity_poly.pdbx_strand_id
1 'polypeptide(L)'
;MEEAARIRDYLPRRFKNEREQEYINALWQAFEQNYLAGQYQFALLAYHMLFMSCVYCAIWQIKGNRKVLLENALILHQDEDKILNASSPFNFSEMQERAVFSLLRLVNCERQHIGKLKKLVDDRNNMAHANGNIYYTSEALANSKTREVLALLDIIHDLMRPVVQECFKQFLLNSHDPELREYPMEEDQIQEVLIYTNYFSPNNEEACLNFDLEPLRTHEHFDNMQSLFDKFCTIHADY
;
A
#
# COMPACT_ATOMS: atom_id res chain seq x y z
N MET A 1 8.23 -18.45 -7.61
CA MET A 1 6.93 -17.90 -8.11
C MET A 1 5.88 -17.79 -7.03
N GLU A 2 5.56 -18.86 -6.28
CA GLU A 2 4.57 -18.83 -5.19
C GLU A 2 4.85 -17.73 -4.16
N GLU A 3 6.11 -17.62 -3.71
CA GLU A 3 6.53 -16.55 -2.79
C GLU A 3 6.34 -15.15 -3.38
N ALA A 4 6.52 -14.97 -4.69
CA ALA A 4 6.32 -13.68 -5.35
C ALA A 4 4.85 -13.24 -5.35
N ALA A 5 3.90 -14.17 -5.25
CA ALA A 5 2.47 -13.87 -5.20
C ALA A 5 2.08 -13.10 -3.93
N ARG A 6 2.88 -13.20 -2.85
CA ARG A 6 2.70 -12.42 -1.61
C ARG A 6 2.65 -10.92 -1.83
N ILE A 7 3.19 -10.39 -2.94
CA ILE A 7 3.09 -8.95 -3.24
C ILE A 7 1.63 -8.47 -3.31
N ARG A 8 0.69 -9.37 -3.64
CA ARG A 8 -0.74 -9.08 -3.68
C ARG A 8 -1.32 -8.75 -2.31
N ASP A 9 -0.69 -9.22 -1.23
CA ASP A 9 -1.13 -8.94 0.14
C ASP A 9 -0.86 -7.48 0.57
N TYR A 10 0.00 -6.79 -0.19
CA TYR A 10 0.32 -5.37 -0.03
C TYR A 10 -0.39 -4.48 -1.07
N LEU A 11 -1.14 -5.07 -2.00
CA LEU A 11 -1.94 -4.34 -2.99
C LEU A 11 -3.42 -4.32 -2.58
N PRO A 12 -4.13 -3.24 -2.90
CA PRO A 12 -5.58 -3.19 -2.75
C PRO A 12 -6.27 -4.34 -3.48
N ARG A 13 -7.26 -4.96 -2.84
CA ARG A 13 -8.11 -5.97 -3.51
C ARG A 13 -8.97 -5.36 -4.60
N ARG A 14 -9.37 -4.10 -4.40
CA ARG A 14 -10.21 -3.34 -5.34
C ARG A 14 -9.65 -1.95 -5.50
N PHE A 15 -9.35 -1.59 -6.74
CA PHE A 15 -8.92 -0.24 -7.11
C PHE A 15 -10.11 0.62 -7.52
N LYS A 16 -9.98 1.95 -7.35
CA LYS A 16 -11.09 2.88 -7.62
C LYS A 16 -11.47 3.01 -9.09
N ASN A 17 -10.53 2.69 -9.96
CA ASN A 17 -10.72 2.74 -11.40
C ASN A 17 -10.39 1.38 -12.00
N GLU A 18 -11.23 0.90 -12.91
CA GLU A 18 -11.00 -0.33 -13.66
C GLU A 18 -9.63 -0.34 -14.35
N ARG A 19 -9.17 0.81 -14.87
CA ARG A 19 -7.84 0.94 -15.48
C ARG A 19 -6.69 0.69 -14.50
N GLU A 20 -6.85 1.05 -13.22
CA GLU A 20 -5.85 0.78 -12.19
C GLU A 20 -5.76 -0.73 -11.92
N GLN A 21 -6.91 -1.40 -11.84
CA GLN A 21 -6.98 -2.86 -11.69
C GLN A 21 -6.39 -3.58 -12.90
N GLU A 22 -6.75 -3.17 -14.12
CA GLU A 22 -6.18 -3.68 -15.37
C GLU A 22 -4.67 -3.50 -15.41
N TYR A 23 -4.17 -2.35 -14.99
CA TYR A 23 -2.73 -2.08 -14.92
C TYR A 23 -2.01 -3.06 -13.98
N ILE A 24 -2.52 -3.26 -12.76
CA ILE A 24 -1.94 -4.23 -11.81
C ILE A 24 -2.00 -5.65 -12.36
N ASN A 25 -3.11 -6.04 -12.96
CA ASN A 25 -3.27 -7.37 -13.58
C ASN A 25 -2.27 -7.56 -14.73
N ALA A 26 -2.09 -6.56 -15.59
CA ALA A 26 -1.13 -6.59 -16.69
C ALA A 26 0.32 -6.68 -16.18
N LEU A 27 0.66 -5.98 -15.10
CA LEU A 27 1.99 -6.08 -14.49
C LEU A 27 2.24 -7.47 -13.90
N TRP A 28 1.26 -8.06 -13.19
CA TRP A 28 1.39 -9.43 -12.70
C TRP A 28 1.55 -10.43 -13.85
N GLN A 29 0.71 -10.31 -14.88
CA GLN A 29 0.78 -11.17 -16.05
C GLN A 29 2.14 -11.05 -16.75
N ALA A 30 2.67 -9.83 -16.91
CA ALA A 30 3.99 -9.60 -17.48
C ALA A 30 5.10 -10.24 -16.61
N PHE A 31 5.02 -10.11 -15.29
CA PHE A 31 5.94 -10.80 -14.38
C PHE A 31 5.90 -12.32 -14.59
N GLU A 32 4.71 -12.91 -14.51
CA GLU A 32 4.50 -14.35 -14.57
C GLU A 32 4.98 -14.94 -15.91
N GLN A 33 4.55 -14.36 -17.04
CA GLN A 33 4.91 -14.83 -18.37
C GLN A 33 6.42 -14.78 -18.61
N ASN A 34 7.06 -13.66 -18.26
CA ASN A 34 8.52 -13.53 -18.41
C ASN A 34 9.26 -14.47 -17.47
N TYR A 35 8.76 -14.68 -16.25
CA TYR A 35 9.38 -15.60 -15.30
C TYR A 35 9.31 -17.04 -15.82
N LEU A 36 8.15 -17.51 -16.29
CA LEU A 36 7.98 -18.86 -16.86
C LEU A 36 8.83 -19.07 -18.12
N ALA A 37 9.02 -18.02 -18.92
CA ALA A 37 9.87 -18.06 -20.11
C ALA A 37 11.38 -18.01 -19.78
N GLY A 38 11.78 -17.92 -18.51
CA GLY A 38 13.18 -17.76 -18.10
C GLY A 38 13.76 -16.36 -18.36
N GLN A 39 12.92 -15.40 -18.72
CA GLN A 39 13.25 -14.00 -18.97
C GLN A 39 13.24 -13.18 -17.67
N TYR A 40 14.00 -13.63 -16.68
CA TYR A 40 13.91 -13.12 -15.30
C TYR A 40 14.17 -11.61 -15.14
N GLN A 41 15.08 -11.03 -15.92
CA GLN A 41 15.32 -9.58 -15.88
C GLN A 41 14.06 -8.79 -16.25
N PHE A 42 13.33 -9.20 -17.28
CA PHE A 42 12.08 -8.54 -17.69
C PHE A 42 10.94 -8.81 -16.71
N ALA A 43 10.89 -10.02 -16.13
CA ALA A 43 9.97 -10.31 -15.04
C ALA A 43 10.15 -9.33 -13.88
N LEU A 44 11.40 -9.13 -13.44
CA LEU A 44 11.70 -8.23 -12.32
C LEU A 44 11.45 -6.74 -12.63
N LEU A 45 11.45 -6.31 -13.90
CA LEU A 45 10.99 -4.97 -14.26
C LEU A 45 9.50 -4.79 -13.96
N ALA A 46 8.66 -5.76 -14.35
CA ALA A 46 7.24 -5.74 -14.05
C ALA A 46 6.99 -5.85 -12.53
N TYR A 47 7.77 -6.69 -11.83
CA TYR A 47 7.70 -6.82 -10.38
C TYR A 47 8.07 -5.54 -9.64
N HIS A 48 9.05 -4.78 -10.14
CA HIS A 48 9.37 -3.45 -9.59
C HIS A 48 8.20 -2.48 -9.71
N MET A 49 7.46 -2.50 -10.83
CA MET A 49 6.27 -1.65 -10.99
C MET A 49 5.13 -2.05 -10.03
N LEU A 50 4.96 -3.34 -9.72
CA LEU A 50 4.06 -3.79 -8.66
C LEU A 50 4.50 -3.28 -7.30
N PHE A 51 5.80 -3.36 -7.00
CA PHE A 51 6.37 -2.84 -5.77
C PHE A 51 6.14 -1.32 -5.62
N MET A 52 6.38 -0.54 -6.68
CA MET A 52 6.09 0.90 -6.65
C MET A 52 4.61 1.19 -6.44
N SER A 53 3.71 0.40 -7.02
CA SER A 53 2.27 0.51 -6.78
C SER A 53 1.90 0.31 -5.30
N CYS A 54 2.53 -0.65 -4.62
CA CYS A 54 2.35 -0.84 -3.16
C CYS A 54 2.80 0.40 -2.37
N VAL A 55 3.99 0.94 -2.71
CA VAL A 55 4.55 2.13 -2.06
C VAL A 55 3.66 3.35 -2.27
N TYR A 56 3.11 3.53 -3.47
CA TYR A 56 2.17 4.60 -3.76
C TYR A 56 0.89 4.48 -2.95
N CYS A 57 0.35 3.28 -2.76
CA CYS A 57 -0.81 3.06 -1.90
C CYS A 57 -0.50 3.38 -0.43
N ALA A 58 0.69 3.04 0.07
CA ALA A 58 1.11 3.43 1.42
C ALA A 58 1.20 4.96 1.57
N ILE A 59 1.75 5.67 0.59
CA ILE A 59 1.83 7.14 0.61
C ILE A 59 0.45 7.78 0.50
N TRP A 60 -0.46 7.18 -0.27
CA TRP A 60 -1.86 7.59 -0.31
C TRP A 60 -2.50 7.53 1.08
N GLN A 61 -2.26 6.46 1.83
CA GLN A 61 -2.76 6.31 3.20
C GLN A 61 -2.14 7.34 4.17
N ILE A 62 -0.85 7.66 4.02
CA ILE A 62 -0.21 8.76 4.75
C ILE A 62 -0.89 10.09 4.42
N LYS A 63 -1.16 10.37 3.13
CA LYS A 63 -1.86 11.58 2.68
C LYS A 63 -3.24 11.72 3.32
N GLY A 64 -4.02 10.63 3.38
CA GLY A 64 -5.35 10.63 3.99
C GLY A 64 -5.34 10.83 5.51
N ASN A 65 -4.42 10.16 6.21
CA ASN A 65 -4.50 10.02 7.67
C ASN A 65 -3.48 10.87 8.45
N ARG A 66 -2.49 11.46 7.78
CA ARG A 66 -1.45 12.32 8.36
C ARG A 66 -1.33 13.65 7.61
N LYS A 67 -2.45 14.18 7.12
CA LYS A 67 -2.51 15.37 6.25
C LYS A 67 -1.68 16.56 6.73
N VAL A 68 -1.87 17.00 7.99
CA VAL A 68 -1.11 18.14 8.55
C VAL A 68 0.40 17.88 8.58
N LEU A 69 0.80 16.66 8.93
CA LEU A 69 2.21 16.27 8.96
C LEU A 69 2.80 16.23 7.54
N LEU A 70 2.04 15.73 6.57
CA LEU A 70 2.42 15.71 5.16
C LEU A 70 2.54 17.15 4.61
N GLU A 71 1.54 18.01 4.80
CA GLU A 71 1.56 19.41 4.37
C GLU A 71 2.79 20.14 4.92
N ASN A 72 3.06 20.01 6.21
CA ASN A 72 4.25 20.59 6.84
C ASN A 72 5.57 20.06 6.25
N ALA A 73 5.62 18.78 5.87
CA ALA A 73 6.80 18.19 5.25
C ALA A 73 6.99 18.64 3.79
N LEU A 74 5.94 19.16 3.14
CA LEU A 74 5.94 19.53 1.73
C LEU A 74 6.11 21.02 1.45
N ILE A 75 6.07 21.91 2.45
CA ILE A 75 6.18 23.39 2.29
C ILE A 75 7.32 23.85 1.35
N LEU A 76 8.42 23.10 1.29
CA LEU A 76 9.59 23.40 0.44
C LEU A 76 9.85 22.33 -0.63
N HIS A 77 8.89 21.43 -0.85
CA HIS A 77 9.00 20.34 -1.80
C HIS A 77 8.51 20.79 -3.17
N GLN A 78 9.33 20.64 -4.21
CA GLN A 78 9.03 21.10 -5.57
C GLN A 78 7.74 20.50 -6.17
N ASP A 79 7.31 19.33 -5.68
CA ASP A 79 6.11 18.61 -6.13
C ASP A 79 4.95 18.72 -5.11
N GLU A 80 4.96 19.70 -4.20
CA GLU A 80 3.91 19.91 -3.18
C GLU A 80 2.49 19.84 -3.78
N ASP A 81 2.20 20.69 -4.76
CA ASP A 81 0.88 20.76 -5.39
C ASP A 81 0.45 19.43 -6.02
N LYS A 82 1.38 18.70 -6.64
CA LYS A 82 1.09 17.39 -7.26
C LYS A 82 0.73 16.36 -6.20
N ILE A 83 1.45 16.36 -5.08
CA ILE A 83 1.24 15.39 -4.00
C ILE A 83 -0.07 15.69 -3.26
N LEU A 84 -0.33 16.95 -2.92
CA LEU A 84 -1.53 17.34 -2.17
C LEU A 84 -2.81 17.18 -3.01
N ASN A 85 -2.73 17.46 -4.31
CA ASN A 85 -3.88 17.35 -5.22
C ASN A 85 -3.99 15.98 -5.92
N ALA A 86 -3.13 15.01 -5.59
CA ALA A 86 -3.24 13.65 -6.09
C ALA A 86 -4.64 13.07 -5.80
N SER A 87 -5.29 12.56 -6.84
CA SER A 87 -6.63 11.94 -6.80
C SER A 87 -6.58 10.41 -6.79
N SER A 88 -5.41 9.84 -7.08
CA SER A 88 -5.11 8.41 -7.04
C SER A 88 -3.67 8.18 -6.54
N PRO A 89 -3.36 7.02 -5.91
CA PRO A 89 -2.00 6.60 -5.62
C PRO A 89 -1.07 6.70 -6.84
N PHE A 90 -1.57 6.40 -8.03
CA PHE A 90 -0.73 6.38 -9.24
C PHE A 90 -0.28 7.77 -9.70
N ASN A 91 -0.88 8.87 -9.23
CA ASN A 91 -0.38 10.22 -9.51
C ASN A 91 1.00 10.46 -8.90
N PHE A 92 1.39 9.71 -7.87
CA PHE A 92 2.74 9.82 -7.29
C PHE A 92 3.84 9.33 -8.24
N SER A 93 3.50 8.65 -9.34
CA SER A 93 4.45 8.28 -10.40
C SER A 93 5.03 9.48 -11.17
N GLU A 94 4.39 10.64 -11.08
CA GLU A 94 4.91 11.89 -11.66
C GLU A 94 6.11 12.44 -10.86
N MET A 95 6.32 11.96 -9.64
CA MET A 95 7.49 12.28 -8.84
C MET A 95 8.67 11.41 -9.25
N GLN A 96 9.88 11.88 -8.99
CA GLN A 96 11.05 11.02 -9.07
C GLN A 96 10.92 9.87 -8.05
N GLU A 97 10.93 8.61 -8.50
CA GLU A 97 10.73 7.43 -7.64
C GLU A 97 11.65 7.42 -6.40
N ARG A 98 12.90 7.85 -6.55
CA ARG A 98 13.84 7.96 -5.42
C ARG A 98 13.36 8.95 -4.36
N ALA A 99 12.75 10.07 -4.77
CA ALA A 99 12.27 11.12 -3.88
C ALA A 99 11.02 10.67 -3.10
N VAL A 100 10.16 9.87 -3.73
CA VAL A 100 8.93 9.31 -3.13
C VAL A 100 9.21 8.62 -1.78
N PHE A 101 10.28 7.82 -1.68
CA PHE A 101 10.62 7.12 -0.43
C PHE A 101 10.96 8.05 0.75
N SER A 102 11.28 9.33 0.50
CA SER A 102 11.53 10.28 1.59
C SER A 102 10.27 10.58 2.40
N LEU A 103 9.08 10.42 1.81
CA LEU A 103 7.79 10.60 2.50
C LEU A 103 7.53 9.51 3.55
N LEU A 104 8.17 8.35 3.43
CA LEU A 104 8.08 7.29 4.46
C LEU A 104 8.72 7.71 5.79
N ARG A 105 9.48 8.80 5.84
CA ARG A 105 9.93 9.39 7.12
C ARG A 105 8.77 9.86 7.99
N LEU A 106 7.61 10.16 7.41
CA LEU A 106 6.40 10.57 8.13
C LEU A 106 5.82 9.42 8.98
N VAL A 107 6.24 8.19 8.69
CA VAL A 107 5.93 6.99 9.49
C VAL A 107 7.19 6.42 10.14
N ASN A 108 8.19 7.28 10.42
CA ASN A 108 9.44 6.94 11.10
C ASN A 108 10.35 5.93 10.35
N CYS A 109 10.24 5.83 9.02
CA CYS A 109 11.16 5.02 8.23
C CYS A 109 12.60 5.56 8.34
N GLU A 110 13.52 4.71 8.79
CA GLU A 110 14.91 5.09 9.00
C GLU A 110 15.66 5.31 7.68
N ARG A 111 16.70 6.16 7.74
CA ARG A 111 17.55 6.46 6.57
C ARG A 111 18.16 5.22 5.92
N GLN A 112 18.49 4.20 6.71
CA GLN A 112 19.04 2.95 6.21
C GLN A 112 18.04 2.19 5.32
N HIS A 113 16.76 2.16 5.70
CA HIS A 113 15.71 1.49 4.91
C HIS A 113 15.38 2.29 3.66
N ILE A 114 15.31 3.63 3.76
CA ILE A 114 15.18 4.52 2.61
C ILE A 114 16.32 4.31 1.60
N GLY A 115 17.55 4.11 2.08
CA GLY A 115 18.69 3.80 1.23
C GLY A 115 18.51 2.48 0.45
N LYS A 116 18.00 1.44 1.11
CA LYS A 116 17.68 0.15 0.47
C LYS A 116 16.57 0.28 -0.57
N LEU A 117 15.49 1.01 -0.26
CA LEU A 117 14.39 1.28 -1.19
C LEU A 117 14.87 2.02 -2.45
N LYS A 118 15.71 3.06 -2.27
CA LYS A 118 16.33 3.79 -3.38
C LYS A 118 17.22 2.90 -4.25
N LYS A 119 17.92 1.95 -3.64
CA LYS A 119 18.74 0.97 -4.38
C LYS A 119 17.91 0.09 -5.30
N LEU A 120 16.68 -0.28 -4.93
CA LEU A 120 15.79 -1.04 -5.84
C LEU A 120 15.50 -0.26 -7.14
N VAL A 121 15.33 1.06 -7.05
CA VAL A 121 15.16 1.92 -8.24
C VAL A 121 16.45 1.96 -9.08
N ASP A 122 17.61 2.03 -8.44
CA ASP A 122 18.90 2.00 -9.15
C ASP A 122 19.11 0.67 -9.87
N ASP A 123 18.81 -0.45 -9.19
CA ASP A 123 18.89 -1.79 -9.76
C ASP A 123 17.93 -1.94 -10.95
N ARG A 124 16.68 -1.46 -10.83
CA ARG A 124 15.73 -1.42 -11.95
C ARG A 124 16.28 -0.61 -13.12
N ASN A 125 16.79 0.59 -12.87
CA ASN A 125 17.33 1.45 -13.93
C ASN A 125 18.47 0.74 -14.66
N ASN A 126 19.38 0.08 -13.93
CA ASN A 126 20.46 -0.70 -14.52
C ASN A 126 19.95 -1.84 -15.39
N MET A 127 18.84 -2.50 -15.02
CA MET A 127 18.21 -3.55 -15.83
C MET A 127 17.50 -3.04 -17.08
N ALA A 128 16.91 -1.84 -17.02
CA ALA A 128 16.09 -1.27 -18.09
C ALA A 128 16.94 -0.54 -19.15
N HIS A 129 18.10 -0.01 -18.79
CA HIS A 129 18.99 0.65 -19.73
C HIS A 129 19.61 -0.36 -20.72
N ALA A 130 19.71 0.05 -21.98
CA ALA A 130 20.37 -0.69 -23.05
C ALA A 130 21.91 -0.65 -22.90
N ASN A 131 22.41 -1.12 -21.76
CA ASN A 131 23.83 -1.16 -21.41
C ASN A 131 24.52 -2.48 -21.81
N GLY A 132 23.78 -3.41 -22.43
CA GLY A 132 24.30 -4.70 -22.91
C GLY A 132 24.42 -5.78 -21.82
N ASN A 133 24.04 -5.50 -20.57
CA ASN A 133 24.18 -6.44 -19.46
C ASN A 133 22.84 -7.11 -19.10
N ILE A 134 22.92 -8.39 -18.73
CA ILE A 134 21.82 -9.14 -18.12
C ILE A 134 22.26 -9.55 -16.72
N TYR A 135 21.62 -8.99 -15.69
CA TYR A 135 22.01 -9.17 -14.29
C TYR A 135 21.31 -10.37 -13.63
N TYR A 136 20.08 -10.68 -14.08
CA TYR A 136 19.25 -11.75 -13.52
C TYR A 136 19.09 -12.85 -14.57
N THR A 137 20.03 -13.79 -14.58
CA THR A 137 20.13 -14.87 -15.59
C THR A 137 19.63 -16.22 -15.10
N SER A 138 19.28 -16.35 -13.81
CA SER A 138 18.81 -17.59 -13.23
C SER A 138 17.63 -17.36 -12.30
N GLU A 139 16.86 -18.43 -12.11
CA GLU A 139 15.71 -18.42 -11.21
C GLU A 139 16.11 -18.08 -9.77
N ALA A 140 17.25 -18.60 -9.30
CA ALA A 140 17.75 -18.34 -7.96
C ALA A 140 18.03 -16.85 -7.71
N LEU A 141 18.61 -16.15 -8.69
CA LEU A 141 18.83 -14.70 -8.60
C LEU A 141 17.51 -13.94 -8.61
N ALA A 142 16.56 -14.35 -9.45
CA ALA A 142 15.23 -13.75 -9.52
C ALA A 142 14.47 -13.88 -8.19
N ASN A 143 14.40 -15.10 -7.65
CA ASN A 143 13.78 -15.40 -6.36
C ASN A 143 14.46 -14.63 -5.21
N SER A 144 15.79 -14.52 -5.23
CA SER A 144 16.50 -13.71 -4.24
C SER A 144 16.10 -12.23 -4.30
N LYS A 145 15.89 -11.68 -5.50
CA LYS A 145 15.47 -10.29 -5.67
C LYS A 145 14.02 -10.06 -5.24
N THR A 146 13.12 -10.98 -5.60
CA THR A 146 11.73 -10.98 -5.14
C THR A 146 11.66 -10.98 -3.61
N ARG A 147 12.46 -11.83 -2.94
CA ARG A 147 12.54 -11.85 -1.47
C ARG A 147 13.04 -10.55 -0.86
N GLU A 148 14.04 -9.93 -1.46
CA GLU A 148 14.54 -8.62 -1.02
C GLU A 148 13.42 -7.56 -1.08
N VAL A 149 12.66 -7.54 -2.19
CA VAL A 149 11.53 -6.61 -2.37
C VAL A 149 10.44 -6.86 -1.32
N LEU A 150 10.04 -8.12 -1.11
CA LEU A 150 9.02 -8.47 -0.12
C LEU A 150 9.45 -8.11 1.30
N ALA A 151 10.69 -8.38 1.68
CA ALA A 151 11.20 -8.01 3.00
C ALA A 151 11.19 -6.48 3.23
N LEU A 152 11.37 -5.68 2.18
CA LEU A 152 11.23 -4.22 2.28
C LEU A 152 9.76 -3.78 2.36
N LEU A 153 8.84 -4.50 1.71
CA LEU A 153 7.40 -4.28 1.87
C LEU A 153 6.91 -4.65 3.27
N ASP A 154 7.42 -5.72 3.87
CA ASP A 154 7.16 -6.08 5.27
C ASP A 154 7.52 -4.93 6.21
N ILE A 155 8.71 -4.35 6.03
CA ILE A 155 9.16 -3.19 6.81
C ILE A 155 8.21 -1.99 6.61
N ILE A 156 7.82 -1.68 5.37
CA ILE A 156 6.89 -0.57 5.10
C ILE A 156 5.54 -0.84 5.78
N HIS A 157 5.03 -2.07 5.67
CA HIS A 157 3.75 -2.45 6.25
C HIS A 157 3.76 -2.28 7.77
N ASP A 158 4.80 -2.74 8.47
CA ASP A 158 4.92 -2.58 9.92
C ASP A 158 4.98 -1.10 10.34
N LEU A 159 5.70 -0.27 9.59
CA LEU A 159 5.74 1.18 9.83
C LEU A 159 4.39 1.85 9.56
N MET A 160 3.61 1.32 8.63
CA MET A 160 2.28 1.83 8.27
C MET A 160 1.18 1.39 9.24
N ARG A 161 1.40 0.37 10.07
CA ARG A 161 0.40 -0.16 11.01
C ARG A 161 -0.27 0.93 11.87
N PRO A 162 0.45 1.89 12.48
CA PRO A 162 -0.19 2.98 13.25
C PRO A 162 -1.01 3.94 12.40
N VAL A 163 -0.70 4.10 11.10
CA VAL A 163 -1.48 4.94 10.18
C VAL A 163 -2.79 4.24 9.81
N VAL A 164 -2.71 2.94 9.52
CA VAL A 164 -3.87 2.09 9.20
C VAL A 164 -4.81 1.99 10.39
N GLN A 165 -4.29 1.75 11.59
CA GLN A 165 -5.10 1.68 12.80
C GLN A 165 -5.73 3.03 13.16
N GLU A 166 -5.05 4.15 12.93
CA GLU A 166 -5.67 5.47 13.09
C GLU A 166 -6.80 5.69 12.06
N CYS A 167 -6.59 5.28 10.81
CA CYS A 167 -7.63 5.33 9.77
C CYS A 167 -8.88 4.54 10.20
N PHE A 168 -8.68 3.33 10.71
CA PHE A 168 -9.74 2.47 11.19
C PHE A 168 -10.47 3.05 12.41
N LYS A 169 -9.73 3.61 13.37
CA LYS A 169 -10.30 4.34 14.50
C LYS A 169 -11.20 5.48 14.04
N GLN A 170 -10.74 6.31 13.11
CA GLN A 170 -11.53 7.41 12.57
C GLN A 170 -12.77 6.90 11.83
N PHE A 171 -12.67 5.78 11.11
CA PHE A 171 -13.82 5.13 10.50
C PHE A 171 -14.89 4.73 11.53
N LEU A 172 -14.50 4.07 12.63
CA LEU A 172 -15.43 3.68 13.70
C LEU A 172 -16.07 4.92 14.34
N LEU A 173 -15.26 5.95 14.62
CA LEU A 173 -15.74 7.21 15.19
C LEU A 173 -16.72 7.94 14.26
N ASN A 174 -16.53 7.89 12.94
CA ASN A 174 -17.38 8.62 12.00
C ASN A 174 -18.58 7.79 11.52
N SER A 175 -18.54 6.46 11.67
CA SER A 175 -19.58 5.55 11.16
C SER A 175 -20.47 4.96 12.27
N HIS A 176 -20.27 5.31 13.53
CA HIS A 176 -21.02 4.70 14.64
C HIS A 176 -22.54 4.93 14.58
N ASP A 177 -23.02 6.01 13.97
CA ASP A 177 -24.45 6.30 13.85
C ASP A 177 -25.00 5.78 12.51
N PRO A 178 -25.87 4.75 12.49
CA PRO A 178 -26.46 4.22 11.27
C PRO A 178 -27.21 5.25 10.42
N GLU A 179 -27.79 6.28 11.03
CA GLU A 179 -28.57 7.31 10.32
C GLU A 179 -27.68 8.33 9.60
N LEU A 180 -26.40 8.43 9.99
CA LEU A 180 -25.42 9.35 9.41
C LEU A 180 -24.42 8.68 8.46
N ARG A 181 -24.46 7.36 8.32
CA ARG A 181 -23.58 6.61 7.40
C ARG A 181 -23.86 6.97 5.94
N GLU A 182 -22.82 6.87 5.12
CA GLU A 182 -22.96 6.94 3.66
C GLU A 182 -23.72 5.72 3.13
N TYR A 183 -23.53 4.56 3.76
CA TYR A 183 -24.21 3.31 3.45
C TYR A 183 -24.96 2.78 4.68
N PRO A 184 -26.27 2.51 4.59
CA PRO A 184 -27.05 2.02 5.74
C PRO A 184 -26.58 0.67 6.27
N MET A 185 -26.14 -0.22 5.38
CA MET A 185 -25.65 -1.55 5.73
C MET A 185 -24.19 -1.47 6.19
N GLU A 186 -23.89 -2.09 7.34
CA GLU A 186 -22.54 -2.11 7.92
C GLU A 186 -21.50 -2.70 6.94
N GLU A 187 -21.88 -3.73 6.20
CA GLU A 187 -21.01 -4.40 5.24
C GLU A 187 -20.61 -3.47 4.09
N ASP A 188 -21.59 -2.78 3.49
CA ASP A 188 -21.32 -1.80 2.43
C ASP A 188 -20.53 -0.60 2.97
N GLN A 189 -20.85 -0.14 4.19
CA GLN A 189 -20.10 0.95 4.84
C GLN A 189 -18.63 0.56 5.04
N ILE A 190 -18.35 -0.67 5.47
CA ILE A 190 -16.99 -1.19 5.59
C ILE A 190 -16.31 -1.30 4.22
N GLN A 191 -16.96 -1.94 3.24
CA GLN A 191 -16.34 -2.18 1.94
C GLN A 191 -16.08 -0.89 1.15
N GLU A 192 -17.03 0.04 1.14
CA GLU A 192 -16.95 1.25 0.32
C GLU A 192 -16.17 2.39 1.00
N VAL A 193 -16.45 2.65 2.29
CA VAL A 193 -15.88 3.80 3.00
C VAL A 193 -14.54 3.47 3.64
N LEU A 194 -14.40 2.30 4.27
CA LEU A 194 -13.12 1.90 4.86
C LEU A 194 -12.18 1.31 3.80
N ILE A 195 -12.56 0.20 3.17
CA ILE A 195 -11.63 -0.57 2.34
C ILE A 195 -11.32 0.12 1.02
N TYR A 196 -12.35 0.40 0.23
CA TYR A 196 -12.21 0.90 -1.13
C TYR A 196 -11.71 2.35 -1.18
N THR A 197 -12.28 3.23 -0.37
CA THR A 197 -11.87 4.64 -0.36
C THR A 197 -10.42 4.84 0.08
N ASN A 198 -9.90 3.96 0.94
CA ASN A 198 -8.54 4.06 1.48
C ASN A 198 -7.53 3.12 0.82
N TYR A 199 -7.92 2.41 -0.24
CA TYR A 199 -7.05 1.43 -0.92
C TYR A 199 -6.44 0.42 0.05
N PHE A 200 -7.26 -0.18 0.91
CA PHE A 200 -6.78 -1.19 1.87
C PHE A 200 -6.36 -2.47 1.14
N SER A 201 -5.19 -2.97 1.50
CA SER A 201 -4.70 -4.29 1.13
C SER A 201 -5.12 -5.34 2.16
N PRO A 202 -5.00 -6.65 1.85
CA PRO A 202 -5.20 -7.72 2.83
C PRO A 202 -4.42 -7.51 4.13
N ASN A 203 -3.15 -7.11 4.05
CA ASN A 203 -2.35 -6.83 5.24
C ASN A 203 -2.88 -5.63 6.05
N ASN A 204 -3.52 -4.64 5.40
CA ASN A 204 -4.18 -3.56 6.13
C ASN A 204 -5.41 -4.06 6.90
N GLU A 205 -6.19 -4.94 6.28
CA GLU A 205 -7.33 -5.59 6.94
C GLU A 205 -6.86 -6.39 8.17
N GLU A 206 -5.79 -7.18 8.04
CA GLU A 206 -5.17 -7.93 9.14
C GLU A 206 -4.69 -7.02 10.29
N ALA A 207 -4.10 -5.87 9.95
CA ALA A 207 -3.68 -4.88 10.95
C ALA A 207 -4.87 -4.31 11.75
N CYS A 208 -6.05 -4.20 11.12
CA CYS A 208 -7.28 -3.75 11.76
C CYS A 208 -7.96 -4.84 12.58
N LEU A 209 -7.85 -6.12 12.20
CA LEU A 209 -8.38 -7.23 13.01
C LEU A 209 -7.78 -7.25 14.43
N ASN A 210 -6.55 -6.76 14.57
CA ASN A 210 -5.83 -6.65 15.83
C ASN A 210 -5.99 -5.28 16.51
N PHE A 211 -7.01 -4.49 16.14
CA PHE A 211 -7.23 -3.17 16.71
C PHE A 211 -7.72 -3.24 18.16
N ASP A 212 -7.14 -2.44 19.04
CA ASP A 212 -7.55 -2.33 20.44
C ASP A 212 -8.70 -1.31 20.59
N LEU A 213 -9.88 -1.80 20.99
CA LEU A 213 -11.07 -0.98 21.24
C LEU A 213 -11.07 -0.30 22.61
N GLU A 214 -10.21 -0.70 23.55
CA GLU A 214 -10.24 -0.14 24.92
C GLU A 214 -10.13 1.40 24.98
N PRO A 215 -9.32 2.08 24.14
CA PRO A 215 -9.29 3.55 24.09
C PRO A 215 -10.62 4.21 23.70
N LEU A 216 -11.57 3.46 23.11
CA LEU A 216 -12.89 3.96 22.71
C LEU A 216 -13.99 3.63 23.72
N ARG A 217 -13.71 2.81 24.74
CA ARG A 217 -14.71 2.28 25.70
C ARG A 217 -15.52 3.37 26.42
N THR A 218 -14.94 4.54 26.63
CA THR A 218 -15.62 5.66 27.31
C THR A 218 -16.46 6.53 26.39
N HIS A 219 -16.51 6.22 25.09
CA HIS A 219 -17.29 6.98 24.11
C HIS A 219 -18.78 6.67 24.26
N GLU A 220 -19.65 7.69 24.14
CA GLU A 220 -21.10 7.56 24.32
C GLU A 220 -21.74 6.49 23.42
N HIS A 221 -21.22 6.37 22.20
CA HIS A 221 -21.67 5.41 21.19
C HIS A 221 -20.76 4.19 21.02
N PHE A 222 -20.06 3.77 22.08
CA PHE A 222 -19.13 2.64 22.03
C PHE A 222 -19.78 1.35 21.52
N ASP A 223 -21.00 1.03 21.97
CA ASP A 223 -21.69 -0.21 21.58
C ASP A 223 -21.88 -0.30 20.06
N ASN A 224 -22.17 0.82 19.38
CA ASN A 224 -22.30 0.85 17.93
C ASN A 224 -20.95 0.69 17.23
N MET A 225 -19.88 1.26 17.78
CA MET A 225 -18.52 1.08 17.27
C MET A 225 -18.07 -0.37 17.42
N GLN A 226 -18.40 -1.00 18.55
CA GLN A 226 -18.14 -2.41 18.80
C GLN A 226 -18.91 -3.30 17.81
N SER A 227 -20.20 -3.04 17.56
CA SER A 227 -20.97 -3.75 16.53
C SER A 227 -20.31 -3.67 15.15
N LEU A 228 -19.87 -2.49 14.74
CA LEU A 228 -19.15 -2.31 13.47
C LEU A 228 -17.82 -3.07 13.44
N PHE A 229 -17.07 -3.05 14.54
CA PHE A 229 -15.83 -3.81 14.68
C PHE A 229 -16.08 -5.31 14.57
N ASP A 230 -17.08 -5.84 15.29
CA ASP A 230 -17.43 -7.26 15.27
C ASP A 230 -17.89 -7.69 13.86
N LYS A 231 -18.65 -6.83 13.17
CA LYS A 231 -19.03 -7.05 11.76
C LYS A 231 -17.81 -7.05 10.85
N PHE A 232 -16.87 -6.12 11.03
CA PHE A 232 -15.58 -6.11 10.31
C PHE A 232 -14.83 -7.43 10.55
N CYS A 233 -14.66 -7.85 11.80
CA CYS A 233 -14.04 -9.12 12.13
C CYS A 233 -14.75 -10.30 11.46
N THR A 234 -16.08 -10.31 11.43
CA THR A 234 -16.86 -11.39 10.79
C THR A 234 -16.63 -11.45 9.28
N ILE A 235 -16.58 -10.30 8.58
CA ILE A 235 -16.33 -10.25 7.14
C ILE A 235 -14.93 -10.77 6.80
N HIS A 236 -13.96 -10.51 7.67
CA HIS A 236 -12.54 -10.76 7.42
C HIS A 236 -11.97 -11.92 8.27
N ALA A 237 -12.83 -12.75 8.89
CA ALA A 237 -12.43 -13.86 9.78
C ALA A 237 -11.78 -15.06 9.06
N ASP A 238 -11.97 -15.17 7.73
CA ASP A 238 -11.51 -16.29 6.91
C ASP A 238 -10.13 -16.06 6.26
N TYR A 239 -9.36 -15.08 6.73
CA TYR A 239 -8.01 -14.76 6.25
C TYR A 239 -6.92 -15.18 7.23
#